data_AF-A0A955LTL4-F1
#
_entry.id   AF-A0A955LTL4-F1
#
_cell.length_a   1.000
_cell.length_b   1.000
_cell.length_c   1.000
_cell.angle_alpha   90.00
_cell.angle_beta   90.00
_cell.angle_gamma   90.00
#
_symmetry.space_group_name_H-M   'P 1'
#
loop_
_entity.id
_entity.type
_entity.pdbx_description
1 polymer ?
#
loop_
_entity_poly.entity_id
_entity_poly.type
_entity_poly.pdbx_seq_one_letter_code
_entity_poly.pdbx_strand_id
1 'polypeptide(L)'
;MTSNESIANKEKIALIAGIVLLIAGIVLGLTNKQVLFEAWLVGFIFCVGLPFGSACITAVHFLSHGKWGFTIRKPALAAMKTFPLVALYALPVLFGLNVLYSWTNPEVVHANHLIEHKIAYLNPAFFGIRTVFYFIAWIFLAILFEKKGGELLEDVSEEGRIKLQRIGGLGILALVFTGTFASFDWVMSLTPEWFSTIFGILSVVSQSLLALCVLVITAKKMLPEGRSSEPDVAARFHELGNLMLALVMLWMYMSFSQFFIIWSGNLPEEILYYLPRSHG
;
A
#
# COMPACT_ATOMS: atom_id res chain seq x y z
N MET A 1 6.99 -35.76 3.56
CA MET A 1 6.65 -34.71 2.59
C MET A 1 7.56 -33.53 2.85
N THR A 2 8.43 -33.21 1.90
CA THR A 2 9.44 -32.16 2.07
C THR A 2 8.73 -30.80 2.22
N SER A 3 9.28 -29.89 3.02
CA SER A 3 8.65 -28.60 3.36
C SER A 3 8.14 -27.80 2.15
N ASN A 4 8.77 -27.97 0.98
CA ASN A 4 8.38 -27.34 -0.28
C ASN A 4 7.04 -27.86 -0.84
N GLU A 5 6.71 -29.14 -0.70
CA GLU A 5 5.42 -29.69 -1.16
C GLU A 5 4.25 -29.15 -0.32
N SER A 6 4.48 -28.93 0.98
CA SER A 6 3.48 -28.35 1.89
C SER A 6 3.17 -26.89 1.55
N ILE A 7 4.20 -26.11 1.19
CA ILE A 7 4.04 -24.72 0.77
C ILE A 7 3.29 -24.64 -0.57
N ALA A 8 3.70 -25.43 -1.57
CA ALA A 8 3.04 -25.44 -2.88
C ALA A 8 1.56 -25.85 -2.79
N ASN A 9 1.20 -26.78 -1.90
CA ASN A 9 -0.20 -27.15 -1.68
C ASN A 9 -1.00 -26.02 -1.01
N LYS A 10 -0.43 -25.32 -0.02
CA LYS A 10 -1.08 -24.15 0.61
C LYS A 10 -1.25 -23.01 -0.39
N GLU A 11 -0.27 -22.76 -1.24
CA GLU A 11 -0.35 -21.77 -2.33
C GLU A 11 -1.49 -22.10 -3.30
N LYS A 12 -1.59 -23.36 -3.76
CA LYS A 12 -2.69 -23.81 -4.63
C LYS A 12 -4.06 -23.64 -3.98
N ILE A 13 -4.20 -24.06 -2.71
CA ILE A 13 -5.47 -23.92 -1.99
C ILE A 13 -5.85 -22.45 -1.83
N ALA A 14 -4.91 -21.58 -1.45
CA ALA A 14 -5.15 -20.16 -1.30
C ALA A 14 -5.52 -19.50 -2.64
N LEU A 15 -4.86 -19.88 -3.74
CA LEU A 15 -5.16 -19.38 -5.07
C LEU A 15 -6.57 -19.82 -5.51
N ILE A 16 -6.91 -21.09 -5.35
CA ILE A 16 -8.24 -21.62 -5.72
C ILE A 16 -9.32 -20.93 -4.89
N ALA A 17 -9.15 -20.84 -3.56
CA ALA A 17 -10.10 -20.17 -2.69
C ALA A 17 -10.25 -18.69 -3.06
N GLY A 18 -9.14 -18.00 -3.35
CA GLY A 18 -9.15 -16.61 -3.80
C GLY A 18 -9.89 -16.42 -5.12
N ILE A 19 -9.65 -17.27 -6.13
CA ILE A 19 -10.35 -17.23 -7.42
C ILE A 19 -11.84 -17.50 -7.24
N VAL A 20 -12.21 -18.52 -6.45
CA VAL A 20 -13.62 -18.86 -6.21
C VAL A 20 -14.35 -17.71 -5.52
N LEU A 21 -13.76 -17.13 -4.47
CA LEU A 21 -14.34 -15.98 -3.77
C LEU A 21 -14.42 -14.75 -4.67
N LEU A 22 -13.41 -14.52 -5.52
CA LEU A 22 -13.41 -13.42 -6.49
C LEU A 22 -14.54 -13.59 -7.51
N ILE A 23 -14.70 -14.78 -8.10
CA ILE A 23 -15.77 -15.07 -9.05
C ILE A 23 -17.14 -14.92 -8.37
N ALA A 24 -17.30 -15.46 -7.16
CA ALA A 24 -18.54 -15.30 -6.40
C ALA A 24 -18.86 -13.82 -6.13
N GLY A 25 -17.86 -13.02 -5.74
CA GLY A 25 -18.00 -11.59 -5.53
C GLY A 25 -18.41 -10.85 -6.81
N ILE A 26 -17.80 -11.17 -7.96
CA ILE A 26 -18.19 -10.62 -9.26
C ILE A 26 -19.64 -10.96 -9.56
N VAL A 27 -20.02 -12.25 -9.49
CA VAL A 27 -21.37 -12.73 -9.82
C VAL A 27 -22.42 -12.05 -8.95
N LEU A 28 -22.18 -11.93 -7.63
CA LEU A 28 -23.09 -11.24 -6.72
C LEU A 28 -23.19 -9.74 -7.04
N GLY A 29 -22.08 -9.10 -7.39
CA GLY A 29 -22.01 -7.68 -7.72
C GLY A 29 -22.56 -7.30 -9.10
N LEU A 30 -22.83 -8.26 -10.00
CA LEU A 30 -23.46 -7.95 -11.30
C LEU A 30 -24.87 -7.36 -11.15
N THR A 31 -25.50 -7.52 -9.99
CA THR A 31 -26.81 -6.92 -9.67
C THR A 31 -26.73 -5.40 -9.45
N ASN A 32 -25.60 -4.89 -8.97
CA ASN A 32 -25.38 -3.46 -8.75
C ASN A 32 -23.92 -3.10 -9.08
N LYS A 33 -23.73 -2.48 -10.25
CA LYS A 33 -22.41 -2.08 -10.74
C LYS A 33 -21.71 -1.13 -9.77
N GLN A 34 -22.43 -0.21 -9.13
CA GLN A 34 -21.85 0.75 -8.18
C GLN A 34 -21.17 0.00 -7.02
N VAL A 35 -21.93 -0.86 -6.35
CA VAL A 35 -21.47 -1.65 -5.20
C VAL A 35 -20.31 -2.56 -5.61
N LEU A 36 -20.36 -3.16 -6.80
CA LEU A 36 -19.29 -4.01 -7.31
C LEU A 36 -17.97 -3.23 -7.43
N PHE A 37 -17.97 -2.07 -8.09
CA PHE A 37 -16.73 -1.31 -8.29
C PHE A 37 -16.21 -0.69 -6.98
N GLU A 38 -17.10 -0.22 -6.10
CA GLU A 38 -16.72 0.29 -4.78
C GLU A 38 -16.05 -0.79 -3.93
N ALA A 39 -16.66 -1.97 -3.84
CA ALA A 39 -16.08 -3.11 -3.13
C ALA A 39 -14.77 -3.58 -3.78
N TRP A 40 -14.69 -3.56 -5.11
CA TRP A 40 -13.47 -3.86 -5.84
C TRP A 40 -12.34 -2.90 -5.50
N LEU A 41 -12.63 -1.60 -5.45
CA LEU A 41 -11.67 -0.57 -5.10
C LEU A 41 -11.13 -0.77 -3.69
N VAL A 42 -11.98 -1.08 -2.70
CA VAL A 42 -11.55 -1.40 -1.32
C VAL A 42 -10.61 -2.60 -1.32
N GLY A 43 -10.97 -3.68 -2.01
CA GLY A 43 -10.13 -4.87 -2.14
C GLY A 43 -8.80 -4.55 -2.82
N PHE A 44 -8.82 -3.74 -3.88
CA PHE A 44 -7.64 -3.29 -4.61
C PHE A 44 -6.68 -2.50 -3.71
N ILE A 45 -7.18 -1.51 -2.97
CA ILE A 45 -6.38 -0.70 -2.06
C ILE A 45 -5.75 -1.56 -0.95
N PHE A 46 -6.48 -2.54 -0.44
CA PHE A 46 -5.94 -3.51 0.52
C PHE A 46 -4.82 -4.37 -0.11
N CYS A 47 -5.05 -4.90 -1.31
CA CYS A 47 -4.07 -5.74 -2.01
C CYS A 47 -2.81 -4.99 -2.42
N VAL A 48 -2.90 -3.71 -2.80
CA VAL A 48 -1.72 -2.84 -3.05
C VAL A 48 -0.91 -2.64 -1.77
N GLY A 49 -1.58 -2.55 -0.63
CA GLY A 49 -0.96 -2.28 0.65
C GLY A 49 0.18 -3.21 1.02
N LEU A 50 0.03 -4.50 0.74
CA LEU A 50 1.03 -5.51 1.07
C LEU A 50 2.35 -5.35 0.31
N PRO A 51 2.42 -5.39 -1.04
CA PRO A 51 3.66 -5.18 -1.77
C PRO A 51 4.22 -3.77 -1.60
N PHE A 52 3.36 -2.73 -1.61
CA PHE A 52 3.79 -1.34 -1.46
C PHE A 52 4.38 -1.06 -0.07
N GLY A 53 3.67 -1.45 0.99
CA GLY A 53 4.18 -1.32 2.36
C GLY A 53 5.44 -2.16 2.58
N SER A 54 5.54 -3.35 1.97
CA SER A 54 6.77 -4.16 2.03
C SER A 54 7.97 -3.47 1.40
N ALA A 55 7.76 -2.74 0.29
CA ALA A 55 8.79 -1.92 -0.33
C ALA A 55 9.22 -0.77 0.58
N CYS A 56 8.28 -0.07 1.22
CA CYS A 56 8.58 0.99 2.19
C CYS A 56 9.41 0.48 3.37
N ILE A 57 8.98 -0.63 3.99
CA ILE A 57 9.71 -1.25 5.11
C ILE A 57 11.10 -1.73 4.68
N THR A 58 11.24 -2.28 3.46
CA THR A 58 12.53 -2.67 2.89
C THR A 58 13.46 -1.48 2.70
N ALA A 59 12.95 -0.36 2.20
CA ALA A 59 13.72 0.87 2.03
C ALA A 59 14.20 1.44 3.38
N VAL A 60 13.35 1.41 4.42
CA VAL A 60 13.72 1.79 5.80
C VAL A 60 14.78 0.84 6.39
N HIS A 61 14.66 -0.46 6.11
CA HIS A 61 15.68 -1.43 6.50
C HIS A 61 17.04 -1.11 5.84
N PHE A 62 17.05 -0.77 4.55
CA PHE A 62 18.29 -0.37 3.84
C PHE A 62 18.88 0.93 4.38
N LEU A 63 18.08 1.85 4.94
CA LEU A 63 18.62 3.03 5.60
C LEU A 63 19.25 2.70 6.96
N SER A 64 18.51 1.97 7.78
CA SER A 64 18.86 1.69 9.17
C SER A 64 19.89 0.58 9.37
N HIS A 65 19.99 -0.37 8.43
CA HIS A 65 20.81 -1.58 8.55
C HIS A 65 20.53 -2.40 9.83
N GLY A 66 19.32 -2.29 10.39
CA GLY A 66 18.96 -2.96 11.64
C GLY A 66 18.76 -4.47 11.47
N LYS A 67 19.19 -5.25 12.48
CA LYS A 67 19.10 -6.73 12.46
C LYS A 67 17.66 -7.24 12.30
N TRP A 68 16.66 -6.49 12.78
CA TRP A 68 15.24 -6.78 12.62
C TRP A 68 14.82 -7.01 11.18
N GLY A 69 15.39 -6.27 10.22
CA GLY A 69 14.93 -6.33 8.83
C GLY A 69 15.33 -7.63 8.12
N PHE A 70 16.39 -8.31 8.57
CA PHE A 70 16.74 -9.63 8.08
C PHE A 70 15.68 -10.69 8.38
N THR A 71 14.96 -10.55 9.50
CA THR A 71 13.87 -11.47 9.88
C THR A 71 12.71 -11.44 8.90
N ILE A 72 12.39 -10.26 8.36
CA ILE A 72 11.27 -10.04 7.45
C ILE A 72 11.69 -9.88 5.98
N ARG A 73 12.99 -9.93 5.66
CA ARG A 73 13.50 -9.75 4.29
C ARG A 73 12.86 -10.72 3.29
N LYS A 74 12.85 -12.02 3.59
CA LYS A 74 12.28 -13.04 2.70
C LYS A 74 10.79 -12.81 2.42
N PRO A 75 9.91 -12.67 3.43
CA PRO A 75 8.50 -12.38 3.15
C PRO A 75 8.30 -11.02 2.48
N ALA A 76 9.13 -10.01 2.74
CA ALA A 76 9.02 -8.69 2.08
C ALA A 76 9.34 -8.78 0.59
N LEU A 77 10.41 -9.50 0.22
CA LEU A 77 10.74 -9.75 -1.19
C LEU A 77 9.64 -10.55 -1.90
N ALA A 78 9.09 -11.58 -1.23
CA ALA A 78 7.97 -12.34 -1.78
C ALA A 78 6.72 -11.47 -1.97
N ALA A 79 6.39 -10.60 -1.01
CA ALA A 79 5.29 -9.66 -1.12
C ALA A 79 5.49 -8.70 -2.30
N MET A 80 6.67 -8.08 -2.45
CA MET A 80 6.95 -7.16 -3.56
C MET A 80 6.85 -7.83 -4.94
N LYS A 81 7.13 -9.14 -5.06
CA LYS A 81 6.93 -9.88 -6.32
C LYS A 81 5.46 -9.96 -6.76
N THR A 82 4.51 -9.60 -5.90
CA THR A 82 3.08 -9.57 -6.25
C THR A 82 2.65 -8.28 -6.96
N PHE A 83 3.51 -7.26 -7.11
CA PHE A 83 3.16 -6.03 -7.82
C PHE A 83 2.55 -6.25 -9.22
N PRO A 84 3.07 -7.13 -10.10
CA PRO A 84 2.45 -7.39 -11.40
C PRO A 84 1.03 -7.94 -11.30
N LEU A 85 0.75 -8.80 -10.32
CA LEU A 85 -0.60 -9.32 -10.08
C LEU A 85 -1.54 -8.21 -9.61
N VAL A 86 -1.08 -7.36 -8.70
CA VAL A 86 -1.86 -6.22 -8.22
C VAL A 86 -2.10 -5.18 -9.32
N ALA A 87 -1.14 -4.99 -10.23
CA ALA A 87 -1.32 -4.14 -11.40
C ALA A 87 -2.46 -4.64 -12.31
N LEU A 88 -2.58 -5.96 -12.49
CA LEU A 88 -3.73 -6.54 -13.20
C LEU A 88 -5.05 -6.33 -12.42
N TYR A 89 -4.98 -6.39 -11.09
CA TYR A 89 -6.13 -6.16 -10.22
C TYR A 89 -6.63 -4.70 -10.26
N ALA A 90 -5.81 -3.76 -10.71
CA ALA A 90 -6.19 -2.37 -10.96
C ALA A 90 -7.07 -2.19 -12.21
N LEU A 91 -7.07 -3.14 -13.16
CA LEU A 91 -7.75 -2.97 -14.46
C LEU A 91 -9.24 -2.69 -14.32
N PRO A 92 -10.02 -3.38 -13.46
CA PRO A 92 -11.44 -3.06 -13.30
C PRO A 92 -11.69 -1.66 -12.76
N VAL A 93 -10.79 -1.10 -11.95
CA VAL A 93 -10.89 0.30 -11.51
C VAL A 93 -10.78 1.25 -12.71
N LEU A 94 -9.87 0.95 -13.65
CA LEU A 94 -9.69 1.75 -14.88
C LEU A 94 -10.87 1.62 -15.86
N PHE A 95 -11.54 0.48 -15.92
CA PHE A 95 -12.76 0.31 -16.71
C PHE A 95 -14.00 0.90 -16.01
N GLY A 96 -13.99 0.94 -14.69
CA GLY A 96 -15.07 1.44 -13.84
C GLY A 96 -14.99 2.92 -13.49
N LEU A 97 -14.13 3.71 -14.16
CA LEU A 97 -13.91 5.12 -13.78
C LEU A 97 -15.20 5.94 -13.72
N ASN A 98 -16.08 5.78 -14.72
CA ASN A 98 -17.34 6.52 -14.80
C ASN A 98 -18.37 6.14 -13.72
N VAL A 99 -18.15 5.01 -13.05
CA VAL A 99 -18.99 4.53 -11.95
C VAL A 99 -18.42 4.98 -10.60
N LEU A 100 -17.10 4.92 -10.46
CA LEU A 100 -16.40 5.24 -9.21
C LEU A 100 -16.23 6.74 -8.97
N TYR A 101 -15.94 7.50 -10.01
CA TYR A 101 -15.41 8.84 -9.89
C TYR A 101 -16.33 9.87 -10.55
N SER A 102 -16.93 10.73 -9.74
CA SER A 102 -17.88 11.75 -10.21
C SER A 102 -17.26 12.78 -11.15
N TRP A 103 -15.95 13.04 -11.06
CA TRP A 103 -15.20 13.94 -11.94
C TRP A 103 -15.09 13.46 -13.40
N THR A 104 -15.57 12.25 -13.70
CA THR A 104 -15.70 11.76 -15.08
C THR A 104 -16.97 12.26 -15.78
N ASN A 105 -17.97 12.73 -15.02
CA ASN A 105 -19.21 13.26 -15.57
C ASN A 105 -19.05 14.76 -15.89
N PRO A 106 -19.16 15.18 -17.17
CA PRO A 106 -19.05 16.59 -17.55
C PRO A 106 -20.04 17.51 -16.83
N GLU A 107 -21.25 17.04 -16.54
CA GLU A 107 -22.26 17.85 -15.82
C GLU A 107 -21.80 18.19 -14.40
N VAL A 108 -21.19 17.23 -13.70
CA VAL A 108 -20.64 17.42 -12.35
C VAL A 108 -19.46 18.41 -12.39
N VAL A 109 -18.59 18.26 -13.40
CA VAL A 109 -17.42 19.13 -13.58
C VAL A 109 -17.84 20.57 -13.84
N HIS A 110 -18.79 20.81 -14.75
CA HIS A 110 -19.26 22.16 -15.07
C HIS A 110 -20.11 22.81 -13.97
N ALA A 111 -20.79 22.00 -13.14
CA ALA A 111 -21.56 22.50 -12.01
C ALA A 111 -20.68 22.96 -10.84
N ASN A 112 -19.41 22.52 -10.76
CA ASN A 112 -18.54 22.78 -9.62
C ASN A 112 -17.16 23.29 -10.03
N HIS A 113 -16.96 24.61 -9.83
CA HIS A 113 -15.69 25.29 -10.13
C HIS A 113 -14.45 24.66 -9.46
N LEU A 114 -14.59 24.05 -8.27
CA LEU A 114 -13.46 23.39 -7.59
C LEU A 114 -12.99 22.14 -8.34
N ILE A 115 -13.92 21.40 -8.97
CA ILE A 115 -13.60 20.23 -9.77
C ILE A 115 -13.06 20.67 -11.14
N GLU A 116 -13.65 21.71 -11.73
CA GLU A 116 -13.22 22.28 -13.01
C GLU A 116 -11.74 22.69 -12.98
N HIS A 117 -11.28 23.33 -11.89
CA HIS A 117 -9.86 23.67 -11.72
C HIS A 117 -8.93 22.44 -11.62
N LYS A 118 -9.46 21.25 -11.33
CA LYS A 118 -8.68 20.02 -11.14
C LYS A 118 -8.62 19.16 -12.41
N ILE A 119 -9.34 19.46 -13.49
CA ILE A 119 -9.45 18.59 -14.69
C ILE A 119 -8.11 18.32 -15.39
N ALA A 120 -7.17 19.27 -15.29
CA ALA A 120 -5.82 19.09 -15.81
C ALA A 120 -5.12 17.89 -15.14
N TYR A 121 -5.47 17.60 -13.88
CA TYR A 121 -5.01 16.44 -13.12
C TYR A 121 -6.01 15.27 -13.14
N LEU A 122 -7.30 15.54 -12.89
CA LEU A 122 -8.41 14.57 -12.84
C LEU A 122 -9.09 14.44 -14.20
N ASN A 123 -8.42 13.74 -15.12
CA ASN A 123 -9.03 13.29 -16.37
C ASN A 123 -8.70 11.81 -16.62
N PRO A 124 -9.56 11.04 -17.32
CA PRO A 124 -9.40 9.59 -17.43
C PRO A 124 -8.07 9.17 -18.06
N ALA A 125 -7.60 9.89 -19.09
CA ALA A 125 -6.37 9.56 -19.79
C ALA A 125 -5.14 9.74 -18.89
N PHE A 126 -5.01 10.90 -18.25
CA PHE A 126 -3.87 11.19 -17.39
C PHE A 126 -3.90 10.34 -16.10
N PHE A 127 -5.08 10.07 -15.54
CA PHE A 127 -5.25 9.12 -14.43
C PHE A 127 -4.73 7.72 -14.79
N GLY A 128 -5.10 7.21 -15.98
CA GLY A 128 -4.62 5.92 -16.47
C GLY A 128 -3.11 5.88 -16.65
N ILE A 129 -2.54 6.91 -17.29
CA ILE A 129 -1.08 7.04 -17.48
C ILE A 129 -0.35 7.06 -16.13
N ARG A 130 -0.83 7.85 -15.15
CA ARG A 130 -0.24 7.90 -13.81
C ARG A 130 -0.33 6.57 -13.09
N THR A 131 -1.48 5.89 -13.16
CA THR A 131 -1.66 4.56 -12.57
C THR A 131 -0.64 3.56 -13.13
N VAL A 132 -0.46 3.52 -14.46
CA VAL A 132 0.55 2.68 -15.11
C VAL A 132 1.97 3.07 -14.67
N PHE A 133 2.27 4.37 -14.63
CA PHE A 133 3.56 4.87 -14.16
C PHE A 133 3.88 4.45 -12.73
N TYR A 134 2.91 4.50 -11.80
CA TYR A 134 3.10 4.05 -10.41
C TYR A 134 3.52 2.58 -10.37
N PHE A 135 2.82 1.70 -11.07
CA PHE A 135 3.17 0.28 -11.10
C PHE A 135 4.53 0.02 -11.77
N ILE A 136 4.86 0.73 -12.85
CA ILE A 136 6.19 0.62 -13.47
C ILE A 136 7.28 1.02 -12.46
N ALA A 137 7.11 2.15 -11.78
CA ALA A 137 8.06 2.64 -10.78
C ALA A 137 8.20 1.65 -9.61
N TRP A 138 7.10 1.11 -9.09
CA TRP A 138 7.12 0.19 -7.96
C TRP A 138 7.69 -1.18 -8.31
N ILE A 139 7.37 -1.72 -9.50
CA ILE A 139 7.96 -2.97 -10.00
C ILE A 139 9.46 -2.77 -10.22
N PHE A 140 9.87 -1.64 -10.79
CA PHE A 140 11.29 -1.31 -10.97
C PHE A 140 12.02 -1.26 -9.62
N LEU A 141 11.47 -0.55 -8.63
CA LEU A 141 12.04 -0.48 -7.28
C LEU A 141 12.10 -1.86 -6.60
N ALA A 142 11.07 -2.69 -6.75
CA ALA A 142 11.05 -4.05 -6.23
C ALA A 142 12.20 -4.89 -6.80
N ILE A 143 12.40 -4.84 -8.12
CA ILE A 143 13.50 -5.55 -8.79
C ILE A 143 14.85 -5.01 -8.35
N LEU A 144 14.99 -3.68 -8.22
CA LEU A 144 16.22 -3.02 -7.76
C LEU A 144 16.56 -3.43 -6.31
N PHE A 145 15.57 -3.45 -5.42
CA PHE A 145 15.73 -3.83 -4.02
C PHE A 145 16.08 -5.31 -3.88
N GLU A 146 15.45 -6.18 -4.67
CA GLU A 146 15.76 -7.61 -4.66
C GLU A 146 17.20 -7.87 -5.13
N LYS A 147 17.56 -7.35 -6.30
CA LYS A 147 18.86 -7.65 -6.93
C LYS A 147 19.99 -6.89 -6.25
N LYS A 148 19.99 -5.56 -6.41
CA LYS A 148 21.10 -4.71 -5.97
C LYS A 148 21.09 -4.51 -4.46
N GLY A 149 19.91 -4.32 -3.86
CA GLY A 149 19.78 -4.23 -2.41
C GLY A 149 20.17 -5.55 -1.72
N GLY A 150 19.84 -6.69 -2.34
CA GLY A 150 20.24 -8.00 -1.84
C GLY A 150 21.74 -8.25 -1.87
N GLU A 151 22.41 -7.88 -2.96
CA GLU A 151 23.87 -7.96 -3.11
C GLU A 151 24.60 -7.07 -2.08
N LEU A 152 24.18 -5.82 -1.94
CA LEU A 152 24.82 -4.86 -1.03
C LEU A 152 24.60 -5.18 0.46
N LEU A 153 23.59 -5.98 0.81
CA LEU A 153 23.41 -6.46 2.18
C LEU A 153 24.46 -7.50 2.59
N GLU A 154 25.09 -8.16 1.62
CA GLU A 154 26.17 -9.13 1.84
C GLU A 154 27.56 -8.47 1.79
N ASP A 155 27.64 -7.29 1.17
CA ASP A 155 28.84 -6.46 1.15
C ASP A 155 29.03 -5.72 2.50
N VAL A 156 29.96 -6.22 3.31
CA VAL A 156 30.31 -5.64 4.63
C VAL A 156 31.20 -4.39 4.54
N SER A 157 31.56 -3.95 3.33
CA SER A 157 32.35 -2.74 3.14
C SER A 157 31.53 -1.47 3.44
N GLU A 158 32.22 -0.41 3.88
CA GLU A 158 31.58 0.89 4.09
C GLU A 158 31.00 1.45 2.78
N GLU A 159 31.65 1.18 1.65
CA GLU A 159 31.15 1.60 0.33
C GLU A 159 29.83 0.89 -0.02
N GLY A 160 29.74 -0.41 0.24
CA GLY A 160 28.52 -1.21 0.08
C GLY A 160 27.37 -0.66 0.91
N ARG A 161 27.65 -0.36 2.19
CA ARG A 161 26.69 0.26 3.12
C ARG A 161 26.19 1.61 2.61
N ILE A 162 27.06 2.52 2.18
CA ILE A 162 26.66 3.84 1.66
C ILE A 162 25.80 3.70 0.40
N LYS A 163 26.15 2.78 -0.51
CA LYS A 163 25.35 2.50 -1.71
C LYS A 163 23.97 1.96 -1.34
N LEU A 164 23.88 1.08 -0.34
CA LEU A 164 22.62 0.53 0.14
C LEU A 164 21.73 1.61 0.77
N GLN A 165 22.31 2.47 1.62
CA GLN A 165 21.60 3.63 2.19
C GLN A 165 21.09 4.58 1.11
N ARG A 166 21.88 4.82 0.05
CA ARG A 166 21.45 5.67 -1.08
C ARG A 166 20.26 5.06 -1.83
N ILE A 167 20.28 3.75 -2.07
CA ILE A 167 19.15 3.04 -2.70
C ILE A 167 17.92 3.08 -1.80
N GLY A 168 18.08 2.82 -0.49
CA GLY A 168 17.00 2.92 0.49
C GLY A 168 16.42 4.33 0.58
N GLY A 169 17.28 5.34 0.65
CA GLY A 169 16.89 6.76 0.74
C GLY A 169 16.16 7.27 -0.50
N LEU A 170 16.73 7.06 -1.68
CA LEU A 170 16.05 7.43 -2.94
C LEU A 170 14.78 6.60 -3.15
N GLY A 171 14.81 5.33 -2.76
CA GLY A 171 13.68 4.41 -2.83
C GLY A 171 12.51 4.86 -1.96
N ILE A 172 12.74 5.19 -0.68
CA ILE A 172 11.67 5.64 0.20
C ILE A 172 11.10 6.99 -0.25
N LEU A 173 11.93 7.91 -0.75
CA LEU A 173 11.44 9.17 -1.32
C LEU A 173 10.51 8.91 -2.51
N ALA A 174 10.96 8.10 -3.47
CA ALA A 174 10.16 7.74 -4.63
C ALA A 174 8.85 7.05 -4.23
N LEU A 175 8.88 6.11 -3.27
CA LEU A 175 7.69 5.43 -2.76
C LEU A 175 6.73 6.39 -2.07
N VAL A 176 7.21 7.28 -1.19
CA VAL A 176 6.36 8.26 -0.50
C VAL A 176 5.68 9.20 -1.48
N PHE A 177 6.42 9.75 -2.46
CA PHE A 177 5.83 10.64 -3.47
C PHE A 177 4.81 9.91 -4.34
N THR A 178 5.20 8.79 -4.94
CA THR A 178 4.31 8.03 -5.83
C THR A 178 3.10 7.46 -5.08
N GLY A 179 3.27 6.98 -3.84
CA GLY A 179 2.19 6.51 -2.99
C GLY A 179 1.23 7.63 -2.56
N THR A 180 1.75 8.84 -2.34
CA THR A 180 0.92 10.02 -2.07
C THR A 180 0.04 10.34 -3.27
N PHE A 181 0.61 10.50 -4.47
CA PHE A 181 -0.19 10.78 -5.67
C PHE A 181 -1.15 9.63 -6.03
N ALA A 182 -0.74 8.38 -5.85
CA ALA A 182 -1.62 7.23 -6.02
C ALA A 182 -2.80 7.24 -5.04
N SER A 183 -2.59 7.65 -3.78
CA SER A 183 -3.69 7.81 -2.82
C SER A 183 -4.63 8.96 -3.19
N PHE A 184 -4.09 10.05 -3.76
CA PHE A 184 -4.89 11.16 -4.26
C PHE A 184 -5.77 10.73 -5.43
N ASP A 185 -5.20 9.98 -6.36
CA ASP A 185 -5.91 9.43 -7.50
C ASP A 185 -6.97 8.42 -7.05
N TRP A 186 -6.56 7.34 -6.38
CA TRP A 186 -7.43 6.19 -6.20
C TRP A 186 -8.47 6.38 -5.11
N VAL A 187 -8.18 7.16 -4.06
CA VAL A 187 -9.05 7.29 -2.89
C VAL A 187 -9.54 8.71 -2.67
N MET A 188 -8.65 9.71 -2.61
CA MET A 188 -9.06 11.08 -2.34
C MET A 188 -10.00 11.63 -3.42
N SER A 189 -9.76 11.29 -4.69
CA SER A 189 -10.58 11.76 -5.81
C SER A 189 -11.99 11.16 -5.90
N LEU A 190 -12.34 10.21 -5.02
CA LEU A 190 -13.73 9.77 -4.84
C LEU A 190 -14.63 10.91 -4.35
N THR A 191 -14.04 11.90 -3.67
CA THR A 191 -14.70 13.15 -3.27
C THR A 191 -13.87 14.30 -3.85
N PRO A 192 -14.01 14.61 -5.16
CA PRO A 192 -13.09 15.49 -5.87
C PRO A 192 -13.08 16.94 -5.38
N GLU A 193 -14.09 17.38 -4.65
CA GLU A 193 -14.15 18.68 -4.00
C GLU A 193 -13.16 18.77 -2.84
N TRP A 194 -13.04 17.67 -2.09
CA TRP A 194 -12.22 17.58 -0.89
C TRP A 194 -10.73 17.45 -1.22
N PHE A 195 -9.90 17.94 -0.31
CA PHE A 195 -8.45 17.77 -0.37
C PHE A 195 -7.86 17.73 1.04
N SER A 196 -6.76 16.99 1.20
CA SER A 196 -6.02 16.98 2.46
C SER A 196 -4.56 16.59 2.20
N THR A 197 -3.64 17.46 2.60
CA THR A 197 -2.20 17.25 2.37
C THR A 197 -1.65 16.05 3.15
N ILE A 198 -2.12 15.85 4.39
CA ILE A 198 -1.68 14.74 5.24
C ILE A 198 -2.23 13.37 4.79
N PHE A 199 -3.29 13.35 3.97
CA PHE A 199 -3.92 12.11 3.50
C PHE A 199 -2.94 11.17 2.77
N GLY A 200 -2.02 11.73 1.98
CA GLY A 200 -1.04 10.95 1.23
C GLY A 200 -0.06 10.21 2.12
N ILE A 201 0.57 10.92 3.06
CA ILE A 201 1.51 10.28 4.00
C ILE A 201 0.79 9.35 4.97
N LEU A 202 -0.43 9.71 5.41
CA LEU A 202 -1.28 8.82 6.22
C LEU A 202 -1.56 7.50 5.48
N SER A 203 -1.84 7.56 4.18
CA SER A 203 -2.03 6.36 3.36
C SER A 203 -0.75 5.51 3.30
N VAL A 204 0.42 6.12 3.04
CA VAL A 204 1.71 5.41 3.00
C VAL A 204 2.03 4.74 4.33
N VAL A 205 1.82 5.44 5.45
CA VAL A 205 2.01 4.89 6.81
C VAL A 205 1.04 3.73 7.07
N SER A 206 -0.23 3.88 6.71
CA SER A 206 -1.26 2.83 6.86
C SER A 206 -0.87 1.56 6.12
N GLN A 207 -0.43 1.69 4.86
CA GLN A 207 0.00 0.55 4.05
C GLN A 207 1.30 -0.08 4.57
N SER A 208 2.24 0.73 5.06
CA SER A 208 3.48 0.23 5.68
C SER A 208 3.21 -0.53 6.97
N LEU A 209 2.26 -0.07 7.79
CA LEU A 209 1.81 -0.74 9.01
C LEU A 209 1.11 -2.08 8.67
N LEU A 210 0.19 -2.09 7.71
CA LEU A 210 -0.47 -3.30 7.22
C LEU A 210 0.58 -4.34 6.79
N ALA A 211 1.53 -3.93 5.93
CA ALA A 211 2.59 -4.81 5.48
C ALA A 211 3.43 -5.33 6.63
N LEU A 212 3.88 -4.48 7.56
CA LEU A 212 4.68 -4.91 8.71
C LEU A 212 3.96 -5.99 9.54
N CYS A 213 2.67 -5.83 9.79
CA CYS A 213 1.86 -6.84 10.48
C CYS A 213 1.87 -8.19 9.74
N VAL A 214 1.60 -8.19 8.44
CA VAL A 214 1.59 -9.41 7.62
C VAL A 214 2.98 -10.04 7.54
N LEU A 215 4.03 -9.23 7.40
CA LEU A 215 5.42 -9.68 7.32
C LEU A 215 5.87 -10.34 8.62
N VAL A 216 5.55 -9.77 9.78
CA VAL A 216 5.88 -10.34 11.10
C VAL A 216 5.17 -11.69 11.31
N ILE A 217 3.87 -11.77 10.99
CA ILE A 217 3.10 -13.01 11.06
C ILE A 217 3.70 -14.08 10.14
N THR A 218 4.04 -13.69 8.91
CA THR A 218 4.62 -14.61 7.93
C THR A 218 6.00 -15.08 8.35
N ALA A 219 6.87 -14.17 8.78
CA ALA A 219 8.20 -14.50 9.30
C ALA A 219 8.11 -15.46 10.50
N LYS A 220 7.16 -15.24 11.42
CA LYS A 220 6.91 -16.15 12.55
C LYS A 220 6.50 -17.54 12.09
N LYS A 221 5.58 -17.64 11.12
CA LYS A 221 5.11 -18.93 10.56
C LYS A 221 6.19 -19.68 9.77
N MET A 222 7.20 -18.98 9.25
CA MET A 222 8.33 -19.56 8.53
C MET A 222 9.43 -20.08 9.46
N LEU A 223 9.40 -19.75 10.75
CA LEU A 223 10.38 -20.27 11.70
C LEU A 223 10.13 -21.75 12.00
N PRO A 224 11.18 -22.58 12.06
CA PRO A 224 11.08 -23.93 12.59
C PRO A 224 10.57 -23.93 14.04
N GLU A 225 9.84 -24.97 14.42
CA GLU A 225 9.36 -25.15 15.79
C GLU A 225 10.51 -25.07 16.81
N GLY A 226 10.23 -24.44 17.96
CA GLY A 226 11.21 -24.26 19.04
C GLY A 226 12.19 -23.09 18.87
N ARG A 227 12.43 -22.61 17.64
CA ARG A 227 13.41 -21.51 17.40
C ARG A 227 12.95 -20.13 17.85
N SER A 228 11.66 -19.95 18.10
CA SER A 228 11.12 -18.67 18.53
C SER A 228 11.62 -18.20 19.89
N SER A 229 12.05 -19.13 20.74
CA SER A 229 12.52 -18.87 22.09
C SER A 229 14.04 -18.63 22.14
N GLU A 230 14.74 -18.78 21.02
CA GLU A 230 16.15 -18.41 20.92
C GLU A 230 16.30 -16.91 21.22
N PRO A 231 17.19 -16.50 22.14
CA PRO A 231 17.30 -15.11 22.59
C PRO A 231 17.44 -14.09 21.44
N ASP A 232 18.26 -14.41 20.45
CA ASP A 232 18.48 -13.54 19.28
C ASP A 232 17.24 -13.41 18.40
N VAL A 233 16.48 -14.49 18.23
CA VAL A 233 15.24 -14.48 17.45
C VAL A 233 14.19 -13.68 18.20
N ALA A 234 13.98 -13.96 19.49
CA ALA A 234 13.05 -13.25 20.35
C ALA A 234 13.34 -11.73 20.38
N ALA A 235 14.61 -11.34 20.50
CA ALA A 235 15.04 -9.94 20.47
C ALA A 235 14.65 -9.25 19.15
N ARG A 236 14.86 -9.89 18.00
CA ARG A 236 14.47 -9.32 16.69
C ARG A 236 12.96 -9.17 16.55
N PHE A 237 12.16 -10.11 17.08
CA PHE A 237 10.69 -9.95 17.09
C PHE A 237 10.23 -8.86 18.05
N HIS A 238 10.94 -8.66 19.17
CA HIS A 238 10.68 -7.54 20.07
C HIS A 238 10.98 -6.19 19.39
N GLU A 239 12.09 -6.08 18.65
CA GLU A 239 12.41 -4.89 17.84
C GLU A 239 11.31 -4.62 16.79
N LEU A 240 10.84 -5.65 16.10
CA LEU A 240 9.73 -5.53 15.14
C LEU A 240 8.42 -5.10 15.82
N GLY A 241 8.17 -5.57 17.05
CA GLY A 241 7.03 -5.14 17.87
C GLY A 241 7.12 -3.66 18.25
N ASN A 242 8.31 -3.19 18.63
CA ASN A 242 8.55 -1.78 18.93
C ASN A 242 8.35 -0.90 17.68
N LEU A 243 8.83 -1.34 16.50
CA LEU A 243 8.60 -0.65 15.24
C LEU A 243 7.11 -0.60 14.88
N MET A 244 6.38 -1.71 15.08
CA MET A 244 4.93 -1.77 14.86
C MET A 244 4.18 -0.82 15.78
N LEU A 245 4.52 -0.80 17.08
CA LEU A 245 3.95 0.14 18.04
C LEU A 245 4.24 1.60 17.62
N ALA A 246 5.47 1.90 17.20
CA ALA A 246 5.83 3.22 16.70
C ALA A 246 5.00 3.63 15.48
N LEU A 247 4.79 2.72 14.51
CA LEU A 247 3.93 2.98 13.34
C LEU A 247 2.45 3.13 13.73
N VAL A 248 1.95 2.38 14.70
CA VAL A 248 0.59 2.56 15.24
C VAL A 248 0.43 3.94 15.88
N MET A 249 1.40 4.37 16.70
CA MET A 249 1.38 5.71 17.29
C MET A 249 1.44 6.81 16.22
N LEU A 250 2.29 6.65 15.20
CA LEU A 250 2.38 7.58 14.08
C LEU A 250 1.06 7.64 13.28
N TRP A 251 0.47 6.48 12.99
CA TRP A 251 -0.80 6.38 12.31
C TRP A 251 -1.93 7.05 13.12
N MET A 252 -1.99 6.78 14.42
CA MET A 252 -2.96 7.38 15.33
C MET A 252 -2.80 8.90 15.37
N TYR A 253 -1.57 9.38 15.51
CA TYR A 253 -1.26 10.80 15.49
C TYR A 253 -1.73 11.46 14.19
N MET A 254 -1.35 10.93 13.02
CA MET A 254 -1.73 11.53 11.73
C MET A 254 -3.25 11.48 11.50
N SER A 255 -3.89 10.36 11.80
CA SER A 255 -5.34 10.19 11.65
C SER A 255 -6.09 11.18 12.55
N PHE A 256 -5.68 11.28 13.81
CA PHE A 256 -6.29 12.21 14.76
C PHE A 256 -6.01 13.66 14.39
N SER A 257 -4.78 14.01 14.00
CA SER A 257 -4.43 15.38 13.57
C SER A 257 -5.22 15.80 12.35
N GLN A 258 -5.40 14.93 11.34
CA GLN A 258 -6.24 15.22 10.18
C GLN A 258 -7.67 15.54 10.61
N PHE A 259 -8.26 14.67 11.45
CA PHE A 259 -9.60 14.87 11.97
C PHE A 259 -9.71 16.16 12.78
N PHE A 260 -8.82 16.36 13.75
CA PHE A 260 -8.86 17.48 14.67
C PHE A 260 -8.72 18.83 13.94
N ILE A 261 -7.82 18.94 12.96
CA ILE A 261 -7.64 20.17 12.18
C ILE A 261 -8.91 20.48 11.38
N ILE A 262 -9.44 19.51 10.63
CA ILE A 262 -10.63 19.73 9.78
C ILE A 262 -11.86 20.01 10.65
N TRP A 263 -12.03 19.28 11.74
CA TRP A 263 -13.16 19.46 12.66
C TRP A 263 -13.11 20.81 13.37
N SER A 264 -11.92 21.23 13.83
CA SER A 264 -11.73 22.52 14.50
C SER A 264 -11.92 23.70 13.54
N GLY A 265 -11.42 23.58 12.30
CA GLY A 265 -11.57 24.61 11.28
C GLY A 265 -13.00 24.73 10.74
N ASN A 266 -13.72 23.60 10.64
CA ASN A 266 -15.12 23.51 10.18
C ASN A 266 -15.39 24.32 8.89
N LEU A 267 -14.44 24.31 7.96
CA LEU A 267 -14.59 24.96 6.67
C LEU A 267 -15.53 24.11 5.79
N PRO A 268 -16.50 24.71 5.08
CA PRO A 268 -17.47 23.97 4.27
C PRO A 268 -16.83 23.01 3.27
N GLU A 269 -15.69 23.37 2.68
CA GLU A 269 -15.01 22.58 1.66
C GLU A 269 -14.25 21.37 2.25
N GLU A 270 -13.81 21.48 3.51
CA GLU A 270 -12.97 20.46 4.14
C GLU A 270 -13.80 19.46 4.97
N ILE A 271 -14.86 19.92 5.62
CA ILE A 271 -15.65 19.07 6.54
C ILE A 271 -16.52 18.04 5.81
N LEU A 272 -16.76 18.22 4.50
CA LEU A 272 -17.51 17.29 3.64
C LEU A 272 -17.01 15.84 3.70
N TYR A 273 -15.74 15.62 4.03
CA TYR A 273 -15.20 14.28 4.22
C TYR A 273 -15.67 13.62 5.52
N TYR A 274 -15.77 14.38 6.62
CA TYR A 274 -16.10 13.82 7.94
C TYR A 274 -17.60 13.78 8.23
N LEU A 275 -18.41 14.71 7.71
CA LEU A 275 -19.85 14.75 7.98
C LEU A 275 -20.60 13.46 7.59
N PRO A 276 -20.45 12.90 6.38
CA PRO A 276 -21.09 11.63 6.02
C PRO A 276 -20.55 10.43 6.80
N ARG A 277 -19.41 10.59 7.50
CA ARG A 277 -18.74 9.54 8.27
C ARG A 277 -19.01 9.66 9.78
N SER A 278 -19.66 10.75 10.22
CA SER A 278 -20.10 10.95 11.60
C SER A 278 -21.58 10.62 11.82
N HIS A 279 -22.33 10.40 10.74
CA HIS A 279 -23.75 10.05 10.75
C HIS A 279 -23.97 8.77 9.95
N GLY A 280 -24.83 7.88 10.45
CA GLY A 280 -25.17 6.60 9.81
C GLY A 280 -26.40 6.69 8.93
#